data_AF-A0A2P2G2R3-F1
#
_entry.id   AF-A0A2P2G2R3-F1
#
_cell.length_a   1.000
_cell.length_b   1.000
_cell.length_c   1.000
_cell.angle_alpha   90.00
_cell.angle_beta   90.00
_cell.angle_gamma   90.00
#
_symmetry.space_group_name_H-M   'P 1'
#
loop_
_entity.id
_entity.type
_entity.pdbx_description
1 polymer ?
#
loop_
_entity_poly.entity_id
_entity_poly.type
_entity_poly.pdbx_seq_one_letter_code
_entity_poly.pdbx_strand_id
1 'polypeptide(L)' 'MTAPETPLLRVVRGNPDDAELAALTAVVAAAASARAPEPAPKRESWWADKASLVRAPLAPGEGAWRASALPR' A
#
# COMPACT_ATOMS: atom_id res chain seq x y z
N MET A 1 -9.92 -29.13 28.86
CA MET A 1 -8.99 -29.54 27.78
C MET A 1 -8.85 -28.33 26.85
N THR A 2 -7.76 -27.59 26.92
CA THR A 2 -7.51 -26.43 26.05
C THR A 2 -7.20 -26.94 24.65
N ALA A 3 -7.91 -26.46 23.62
CA ALA A 3 -7.61 -26.82 22.24
C ALA A 3 -6.17 -26.39 21.90
N PRO A 4 -5.43 -27.15 21.06
CA PRO A 4 -4.09 -26.75 20.69
C PRO A 4 -4.13 -25.44 19.90
N GLU A 5 -3.40 -24.43 20.35
CA GLU A 5 -3.22 -23.21 19.57
C GLU A 5 -2.49 -23.53 18.25
N THR A 6 -3.00 -22.99 17.15
CA THR A 6 -2.35 -23.15 15.85
C THR A 6 -1.11 -22.26 15.82
N PRO A 7 0.09 -22.79 15.51
CA PRO A 7 1.30 -21.99 15.50
C PRO A 7 1.25 -20.93 14.39
N LEU A 8 1.66 -19.71 14.70
CA LEU A 8 1.73 -18.58 13.75
C LEU A 8 2.77 -18.80 12.64
N LEU A 9 3.83 -19.56 12.93
CA LEU A 9 4.89 -19.91 11.99
C LEU A 9 5.33 -21.37 12.26
N ARG A 10 5.53 -22.15 11.19
CA ARG A 10 6.02 -23.54 11.28
C ARG A 10 7.15 -23.78 10.28
N VAL A 11 8.30 -24.25 10.77
CA VAL A 11 9.40 -24.72 9.93
C VAL A 11 9.03 -26.11 9.40
N VAL A 12 8.81 -26.21 8.09
CA VAL A 12 8.44 -27.48 7.43
C VAL A 12 9.68 -28.29 7.04
N ARG A 13 10.81 -27.62 6.79
CA ARG A 13 12.08 -28.23 6.40
C ARG A 13 13.26 -27.35 6.83
N GLY A 14 14.38 -27.98 7.17
CA GLY A 14 15.60 -27.31 7.64
C GLY A 14 15.70 -27.33 9.17
N ASN A 15 16.88 -26.96 9.68
CA ASN A 15 17.13 -26.82 11.11
C ASN A 15 17.82 -25.46 11.34
N PRO A 16 17.05 -24.36 11.29
CA PRO A 16 17.63 -23.03 11.47
C PRO A 16 18.23 -22.93 12.87
N ASP A 17 19.32 -22.18 12.99
CA ASP A 17 19.81 -21.81 14.31
C ASP A 17 18.90 -20.75 14.96
N ASP A 18 19.16 -20.46 16.24
CA ASP A 18 18.34 -19.52 17.01
C ASP A 18 18.36 -18.11 16.40
N ALA A 19 19.48 -17.71 15.78
CA ALA A 19 19.63 -16.39 15.18
C ALA A 19 18.82 -16.28 13.88
N GLU A 20 18.84 -17.33 13.05
CA GLU A 20 18.06 -17.42 11.82
C GLU A 20 16.56 -17.45 12.11
N LEU A 21 16.13 -18.21 13.12
CA LEU A 21 14.73 -18.26 13.53
C LEU A 21 14.24 -16.91 14.10
N ALA A 22 15.08 -16.24 14.90
CA ALA A 22 14.79 -14.91 15.42
C ALA A 22 14.68 -13.87 14.29
N ALA A 23 15.61 -13.90 13.32
CA ALA A 23 15.60 -13.02 12.17
C ALA A 23 14.32 -13.19 11.34
N LEU A 24 13.92 -14.43 11.05
CA LEU A 24 12.68 -14.71 10.33
C LEU A 24 11.44 -14.19 11.08
N THR A 25 11.39 -14.43 12.39
CA THR A 25 10.28 -13.97 13.23
C THR A 25 10.19 -12.44 13.25
N ALA A 26 11.34 -11.75 13.38
CA ALA A 26 11.41 -10.30 13.36
C ALA A 26 10.92 -9.71 12.03
N VAL A 27 11.29 -10.30 10.90
CA VAL A 27 10.84 -9.86 9.57
C VAL A 27 9.32 -10.04 9.42
N VAL A 28 8.77 -11.19 9.82
CA VAL A 28 7.33 -11.44 9.76
C VAL A 28 6.56 -10.46 10.66
N ALA A 29 7.04 -10.23 11.88
CA ALA A 29 6.44 -9.27 12.80
C ALA A 29 6.49 -7.82 12.25
N ALA A 30 7.62 -7.44 11.65
CA ALA A 30 7.78 -6.13 11.02
C ALA A 30 6.85 -5.96 9.83
N ALA A 31 6.71 -6.98 8.98
CA ALA A 31 5.80 -6.97 7.84
C ALA A 31 4.33 -6.86 8.29
N ALA A 32 3.94 -7.59 9.34
CA ALA A 32 2.60 -7.52 9.91
C ALA A 32 2.29 -6.16 10.56
N SER A 33 3.32 -5.50 11.10
CA SER A 33 3.20 -4.17 11.73
C SER A 33 3.36 -3.01 10.76
N ALA A 34 3.71 -3.29 9.50
CA ALA A 34 3.92 -2.26 8.50
C ALA A 34 2.61 -1.51 8.26
N ARG A 35 2.61 -0.20 8.52
CA ARG A 35 1.49 0.67 8.17
C ARG A 35 1.34 0.67 6.65
N ALA A 36 0.12 0.49 6.17
CA ALA A 36 -0.18 0.69 4.76
C ALA A 36 0.29 2.09 4.32
N PRO A 37 0.87 2.23 3.11
CA PRO A 37 1.26 3.54 2.63
C PRO A 37 0.06 4.48 2.69
N GLU A 38 0.30 5.73 3.10
CA GLU A 38 -0.76 6.73 3.08
C GLU A 38 -1.30 6.84 1.66
N PRO A 39 -2.63 6.79 1.46
CA PRO A 39 -3.19 6.97 0.13
C PRO A 39 -2.70 8.30 -0.43
N ALA A 40 -2.36 8.32 -1.72
CA ALA A 40 -2.04 9.58 -2.38
C ALA A 40 -3.18 10.58 -2.15
N PRO A 41 -2.87 11.88 -1.99
CA PRO A 41 -3.89 12.89 -1.78
C PRO A 41 -4.90 12.82 -2.93
N LYS A 42 -6.15 12.55 -2.59
CA LYS A 42 -7.22 12.52 -3.57
C LYS A 42 -7.48 13.94 -4.04
N ARG A 43 -7.58 14.15 -5.35
CA ARG A 43 -8.01 15.42 -5.91
C ARG A 43 -9.41 15.77 -5.39
N GLU A 44 -9.54 16.93 -4.75
CA GLU A 44 -10.78 17.36 -4.12
C GLU A 44 -11.82 17.86 -5.13
N SER A 45 -11.39 18.57 -6.18
CA SER A 45 -12.30 19.12 -7.19
C SER A 45 -11.63 19.21 -8.55
N TRP A 46 -12.38 18.86 -9.60
CA TRP A 46 -11.93 19.12 -10.97
C TRP A 46 -12.18 20.56 -11.43
N TRP A 47 -13.18 21.23 -10.86
CA TRP A 47 -13.55 22.60 -11.19
C TRP A 47 -12.57 23.64 -10.64
N ALA A 48 -11.91 23.34 -9.51
CA ALA A 48 -10.99 24.26 -8.84
C ALA A 48 -9.57 24.26 -9.42
N ASP A 49 -9.32 23.49 -10.49
CA ASP A 49 -7.99 23.28 -11.03
C ASP A 49 -7.52 24.46 -11.86
N LYS A 50 -6.51 25.18 -11.36
CA LYS A 50 -5.95 26.35 -12.05
C LYS A 50 -5.29 25.99 -13.39
N ALA A 51 -4.93 24.72 -13.62
CA ALA A 51 -4.42 24.30 -14.92
C ALA A 51 -5.47 24.42 -16.03
N SER A 52 -6.78 24.48 -15.72
CA SER A 52 -7.83 24.75 -16.72
C SER A 52 -7.81 26.20 -17.22
N LEU A 53 -7.31 27.13 -16.40
CA LEU A 53 -7.25 28.56 -16.72
C LEU A 53 -6.17 28.91 -17.75
N VAL A 54 -5.29 27.96 -18.05
CA VAL A 54 -4.18 28.14 -18.99
C VAL A 54 -4.14 26.98 -19.99
N ARG A 55 -3.55 27.20 -21.17
CA ARG A 55 -3.33 26.11 -22.13
C ARG A 55 -2.23 25.19 -21.60
N ALA A 56 -2.62 24.03 -21.07
CA ALA A 56 -1.71 22.98 -20.62
C ALA A 56 -1.87 21.69 -21.46
N PRO A 57 -0.80 20.89 -21.65
CA PRO A 57 -0.92 19.54 -22.18
C PRO A 57 -1.78 18.65 -21.28
N LEU A 58 -2.47 17.67 -21.88
CA LEU A 58 -3.17 16.64 -21.12
C LEU A 58 -2.13 15.68 -20.49
N ALA A 59 -2.19 15.51 -19.18
CA ALA A 59 -1.34 14.57 -18.45
C ALA A 59 -2.12 13.26 -18.15
N PRO A 60 -1.50 12.08 -18.29
CA PRO A 60 -2.11 10.83 -17.84
C PRO A 60 -2.15 10.81 -16.30
N GLY A 61 -3.23 10.25 -15.74
CA GLY A 61 -3.36 10.14 -14.30
C GLY A 61 -4.75 9.66 -13.87
N GLU A 62 -4.88 9.36 -12.58
CA GLU A 62 -6.15 8.95 -11.99
C GLU A 62 -7.21 10.05 -12.23
N GLY A 63 -8.33 9.66 -12.85
CA GLY A 63 -9.43 10.56 -13.16
C GLY A 63 -9.21 11.52 -14.35
N ALA A 64 -8.03 11.52 -14.98
CA ALA A 64 -7.72 12.41 -16.12
C ALA A 64 -8.66 12.18 -17.33
N TRP A 65 -9.12 10.95 -17.56
CA TRP A 65 -10.11 10.65 -18.61
C TRP A 65 -11.49 11.27 -18.32
N ARG A 66 -11.93 11.29 -17.04
CA ARG A 66 -13.18 11.96 -16.68
C ARG A 66 -13.03 13.48 -16.78
N ALA A 67 -11.86 14.00 -16.44
CA ALA A 67 -11.53 15.42 -16.51
C ALA A 67 -11.62 15.99 -17.93
N SER A 68 -11.24 15.22 -18.94
CA SER A 68 -11.23 15.71 -20.33
C SER A 68 -12.63 16.03 -20.88
N ALA A 69 -13.70 15.59 -20.22
CA ALA A 69 -15.07 15.90 -20.58
C ALA A 69 -15.64 17.16 -19.90
N LEU A 70 -14.89 17.79 -18.98
CA LEU A 70 -15.34 19.00 -18.30
C LEU A 70 -15.12 20.25 -19.16
N PRO A 71 -15.97 21.28 -19.03
CA PRO A 71 -15.75 22.58 -19.66
C PRO A 71 -14.39 23.17 -19.25
N ARG A 72 -13.71 23.81 -20.21
CA ARG A 72 -12.54 24.65 -19.96
C ARG A 72 -12.94 26.11 -19.85
#